data_AF-A0A917M1D2-F1
#
_entry.id   AF-A0A917M1D2-F1
#
_cell.length_a   1.000
_cell.length_b   1.000
_cell.length_c   1.000
_cell.angle_alpha   90.00
_cell.angle_beta   90.00
_cell.angle_gamma   90.00
#
_symmetry.space_group_name_H-M   'P 1'
#
loop_
_entity.id
_entity.type
_entity.pdbx_description
1 polymer ?
#
loop_
_entity_poly.entity_id
_entity_poly.type
_entity_poly.pdbx_seq_one_letter_code
_entity_poly.pdbx_strand_id
1 'polypeptide(L)'
;MKKRYLFLVILLSCFIVGCSGEKEEGAAYITTNEDSEYTRTFNELDIGMLHDFHLKLTQADKSWVTIWVEGYRNGEKTEPFHLAEFSIGLSPNKVEKGHLGLGIINSTSEDASLFIYALGSKANSDNLKNILSTDYKWNYATGKEKIELEFGQTKIIGAYRQVEKSYISSYDFEDPDAVEQMIKEVTPFFCLRLK
;
A
#
# COMPACT_ATOMS: atom_id res chain seq x y z
N MET A 1 -64.66 -17.35 -5.84
CA MET A 1 -63.76 -16.52 -5.01
C MET A 1 -62.40 -17.18 -4.72
N LYS A 2 -62.31 -18.49 -4.46
CA LYS A 2 -61.04 -19.19 -4.12
C LYS A 2 -59.94 -19.16 -5.20
N LYS A 3 -60.30 -19.11 -6.50
CA LYS A 3 -59.32 -19.08 -7.62
C LYS A 3 -58.60 -17.73 -7.81
N ARG A 4 -59.18 -16.61 -7.32
CA ARG A 4 -58.55 -15.27 -7.42
C ARG A 4 -57.42 -15.07 -6.39
N TYR A 5 -57.54 -15.68 -5.21
CA TYR A 5 -56.50 -15.65 -4.18
C TYR A 5 -55.27 -16.49 -4.55
N LEU A 6 -55.47 -17.60 -5.29
CA LEU A 6 -54.36 -18.44 -5.75
C LEU A 6 -53.43 -17.69 -6.71
N PHE A 7 -53.99 -16.83 -7.58
CA PHE A 7 -53.20 -16.02 -8.51
C PHE A 7 -52.43 -14.89 -7.80
N LEU A 8 -52.99 -14.35 -6.72
CA LEU A 8 -52.35 -13.31 -5.91
C LEU A 8 -51.15 -13.84 -5.11
N VAL A 9 -51.22 -15.09 -4.64
CA VAL A 9 -50.13 -15.75 -3.91
C VAL A 9 -48.95 -16.08 -4.83
N ILE A 10 -49.22 -16.46 -6.08
CA ILE A 10 -48.17 -16.74 -7.08
C ILE A 10 -47.44 -15.45 -7.49
N LEU A 11 -48.16 -14.33 -7.67
CA LEU A 11 -47.55 -13.05 -8.02
C LEU A 11 -46.65 -12.49 -6.89
N LEU A 12 -46.99 -12.79 -5.63
CA LEU A 12 -46.21 -12.35 -4.45
C LEU A 12 -44.92 -13.16 -4.29
N SER A 13 -44.87 -14.40 -4.79
CA SER A 13 -43.69 -15.28 -4.70
C SER A 13 -42.55 -14.90 -5.66
N CYS A 14 -42.79 -14.04 -6.65
CA CYS A 14 -41.75 -13.59 -7.59
C CYS A 14 -40.83 -12.50 -7.03
N PHE A 15 -41.14 -11.92 -5.86
CA PHE A 15 -40.34 -10.85 -5.25
C PHE A 15 -39.27 -11.35 -4.26
N ILE A 16 -39.14 -12.66 -4.06
CA ILE A 16 -38.20 -13.25 -3.08
C ILE A 16 -36.93 -13.80 -3.74
N VAL A 17 -36.68 -13.49 -5.02
CA VAL A 17 -35.35 -13.71 -5.61
C VAL A 17 -34.44 -12.61 -5.06
N GLY A 18 -34.00 -12.83 -3.81
CA GLY A 18 -32.94 -12.06 -3.21
C GLY A 18 -31.72 -12.19 -4.11
N CYS A 19 -31.28 -11.06 -4.66
CA CYS A 19 -29.98 -10.94 -5.28
C CYS A 19 -28.98 -11.44 -4.24
N SER A 20 -28.41 -12.64 -4.43
CA SER A 20 -27.26 -13.06 -3.66
C SER A 20 -26.15 -12.10 -4.07
N GLY A 21 -26.01 -11.01 -3.33
CA GLY A 21 -24.92 -10.07 -3.52
C GLY A 21 -23.64 -10.87 -3.39
N GLU A 22 -22.99 -11.11 -4.53
CA GLU A 22 -21.59 -11.49 -4.51
C GLU A 22 -20.90 -10.44 -3.64
N LYS A 23 -20.19 -10.89 -2.61
CA LYS A 23 -19.41 -10.01 -1.75
C LYS A 23 -18.57 -9.12 -2.68
N GLU A 24 -18.75 -7.81 -2.59
CA GLU A 24 -17.98 -6.88 -3.41
C GLU A 24 -16.49 -7.16 -3.16
N GLU A 25 -15.77 -7.52 -4.23
CA GLU A 25 -14.35 -7.79 -4.15
C GLU A 25 -13.64 -6.48 -3.85
N GLY A 26 -12.75 -6.42 -2.84
CA GLY A 26 -12.00 -5.22 -2.50
C GLY A 26 -11.28 -4.59 -3.70
N ALA A 27 -11.08 -3.27 -3.69
CA ALA A 27 -10.53 -2.49 -4.80
C ALA A 27 -9.13 -2.95 -5.22
N ALA A 28 -8.29 -3.27 -4.24
CA ALA A 28 -6.97 -3.81 -4.47
C ALA A 28 -6.56 -4.82 -3.40
N TYR A 29 -5.60 -5.67 -3.76
CA TYR A 29 -4.98 -6.61 -2.85
C TYR A 29 -3.47 -6.56 -2.97
N ILE A 30 -2.80 -6.59 -1.82
CA ILE A 30 -1.35 -6.48 -1.72
C ILE A 30 -0.84 -7.59 -0.82
N THR A 31 0.24 -8.25 -1.26
CA THR A 31 0.94 -9.28 -0.47
C THR A 31 2.43 -9.08 -0.63
N THR A 32 3.20 -9.28 0.43
CA THR A 32 4.67 -9.21 0.38
C THR A 32 5.22 -10.25 -0.61
N ASN A 33 6.28 -9.87 -1.32
CA ASN A 33 7.02 -10.74 -2.23
C ASN A 33 8.51 -10.75 -1.83
N GLU A 34 8.80 -11.37 -0.68
CA GLU A 34 10.14 -11.36 -0.05
C GLU A 34 11.22 -12.01 -0.94
N ASP A 35 10.85 -13.02 -1.72
CA ASP A 35 11.76 -13.81 -2.58
C ASP A 35 11.71 -13.38 -4.06
N SER A 36 11.38 -12.10 -4.33
CA SER A 36 11.26 -11.61 -5.71
C SER A 36 12.62 -11.59 -6.44
N GLU A 37 12.61 -11.88 -7.75
CA GLU A 37 13.82 -11.73 -8.58
C GLU A 37 14.34 -10.29 -8.60
N TYR A 38 13.46 -9.32 -8.40
CA TYR A 38 13.78 -7.90 -8.33
C TYR A 38 14.63 -7.62 -7.09
N THR A 39 14.16 -8.07 -5.92
CA THR A 39 14.86 -7.94 -4.64
C THR A 39 16.20 -8.69 -4.68
N ARG A 40 16.23 -9.90 -5.24
CA ARG A 40 17.48 -10.66 -5.43
C ARG A 40 18.48 -9.86 -6.28
N THR A 41 18.05 -9.32 -7.41
CA THR A 41 18.92 -8.53 -8.30
C THR A 41 19.43 -7.27 -7.62
N PHE A 42 18.57 -6.55 -6.88
CA PHE A 42 18.95 -5.37 -6.13
C PHE A 42 20.04 -5.65 -5.09
N ASN A 43 19.89 -6.78 -4.38
CA ASN A 43 20.86 -7.23 -3.38
C ASN A 43 22.17 -7.72 -4.02
N GLU A 44 22.09 -8.50 -5.10
CA GLU A 44 23.26 -9.04 -5.80
C GLU A 44 24.13 -7.95 -6.44
N LEU A 45 23.52 -6.85 -6.89
CA LEU A 45 24.19 -5.72 -7.51
C LEU A 45 24.57 -4.61 -6.51
N ASP A 46 24.25 -4.77 -5.22
CA ASP A 46 24.52 -3.78 -4.17
C ASP A 46 24.02 -2.35 -4.52
N ILE A 47 22.84 -2.26 -5.13
CA ILE A 47 22.26 -0.99 -5.59
C ILE A 47 21.61 -0.24 -4.41
N GLY A 48 21.14 -0.98 -3.42
CA GLY A 48 20.44 -0.45 -2.25
C GLY A 48 19.38 -1.42 -1.75
N MET A 49 18.27 -0.88 -1.24
CA MET A 49 17.20 -1.66 -0.64
C MET A 49 15.96 -1.67 -1.52
N LEU A 50 15.26 -2.80 -1.59
CA LEU A 50 14.01 -2.93 -2.33
C LEU A 50 13.02 -3.83 -1.57
N HIS A 51 11.83 -3.29 -1.32
CA HIS A 51 10.66 -4.03 -0.88
C HIS A 51 9.71 -4.23 -2.05
N ASP A 52 9.50 -5.49 -2.43
CA ASP A 52 8.60 -5.87 -3.52
C ASP A 52 7.34 -6.53 -2.96
N PHE A 53 6.23 -6.30 -3.65
CA PHE A 53 4.91 -6.78 -3.32
C PHE A 53 4.21 -7.24 -4.60
N HIS A 54 3.35 -8.24 -4.46
CA HIS A 54 2.35 -8.51 -5.49
C HIS A 54 1.17 -7.57 -5.28
N LEU A 55 0.74 -6.94 -6.38
CA LEU A 55 -0.45 -6.11 -6.45
C LEU A 55 -1.47 -6.75 -7.39
N LYS A 56 -2.73 -6.79 -6.96
CA LYS A 56 -3.89 -7.09 -7.80
C LYS A 56 -4.90 -5.94 -7.68
N LEU A 57 -5.24 -5.29 -8.80
CA LEU A 57 -6.37 -4.38 -8.91
C LEU A 57 -7.58 -5.14 -9.45
N THR A 58 -8.73 -5.08 -8.78
CA THR A 58 -9.93 -5.87 -9.14
C THR A 58 -10.85 -5.17 -10.12
N GLN A 59 -10.79 -3.84 -10.19
CA GLN A 59 -11.58 -2.98 -11.08
C GLN A 59 -10.69 -1.97 -11.80
N ALA A 60 -9.57 -2.45 -12.34
CA ALA A 60 -8.55 -1.61 -12.96
C ALA A 60 -9.07 -0.76 -14.14
N ASP A 61 -10.17 -1.17 -14.79
CA ASP A 61 -10.83 -0.44 -15.88
C ASP A 61 -11.73 0.72 -15.41
N LYS A 62 -12.12 0.73 -14.14
CA LYS A 62 -13.15 1.63 -13.59
C LYS A 62 -12.66 2.48 -12.42
N SER A 63 -11.58 2.07 -11.78
CA SER A 63 -11.01 2.76 -10.63
C SER A 63 -9.55 3.09 -10.85
N TRP A 64 -9.07 3.96 -9.99
CA TRP A 64 -7.65 4.21 -9.80
C TRP A 64 -7.27 3.91 -8.36
N VAL A 65 -6.00 3.61 -8.16
CA VAL A 65 -5.34 3.57 -6.86
C VAL A 65 -4.20 4.57 -6.91
N THR A 66 -4.15 5.47 -5.94
CA THR A 66 -3.01 6.37 -5.71
C THR A 66 -2.06 5.71 -4.74
N ILE A 67 -0.76 5.71 -5.07
CA ILE A 67 0.32 5.21 -4.24
C ILE A 67 1.22 6.39 -3.90
N TRP A 68 1.55 6.57 -2.64
CA TRP A 68 2.48 7.62 -2.23
C TRP A 68 3.34 7.26 -1.03
N VAL A 69 4.48 7.94 -0.92
CA VAL A 69 5.37 7.88 0.24
C VAL A 69 5.31 9.19 1.00
N GLU A 70 4.97 9.12 2.28
CA GLU A 70 4.98 10.27 3.18
C GLU A 70 6.34 10.39 3.87
N GLY A 71 6.88 11.60 3.95
CA GLY A 71 8.09 11.91 4.71
C GLY A 71 7.80 12.59 6.04
N TYR A 72 8.44 12.08 7.10
CA TYR A 72 8.38 12.64 8.44
C TYR A 72 9.76 12.77 9.06
N ARG A 73 9.96 13.85 9.84
CA ARG A 73 11.19 14.12 10.59
C ARG A 73 10.86 14.83 11.91
N ASN A 74 11.34 14.30 13.03
CA ASN A 74 11.09 14.82 14.37
C ASN A 74 9.60 15.03 14.68
N GLY A 75 8.74 14.08 14.27
CA GLY A 75 7.29 14.21 14.44
C GLY A 75 6.58 15.15 13.46
N GLU A 76 7.31 15.84 12.59
CA GLU A 76 6.76 16.80 11.63
C GLU A 76 6.84 16.31 10.19
N LYS A 77 5.92 16.78 9.35
CA LYS A 77 5.92 16.49 7.91
C LYS A 77 7.14 17.14 7.25
N THR A 78 7.80 16.42 6.34
CA THR A 78 8.88 17.00 5.54
C THR A 78 8.34 17.91 4.44
N GLU A 79 9.21 18.69 3.83
CA GLU A 79 8.93 19.42 2.59
C GLU A 79 9.84 18.89 1.47
N PRO A 80 9.28 18.25 0.42
CA PRO A 80 7.86 17.94 0.24
C PRO A 80 7.36 16.84 1.20
N PHE A 81 6.06 16.84 1.48
CA PHE A 81 5.43 15.80 2.32
C PHE A 81 5.28 14.48 1.57
N HIS A 82 4.80 14.52 0.33
CA HIS A 82 4.76 13.36 -0.55
C HIS A 82 6.10 13.27 -1.30
N LEU A 83 6.93 12.33 -0.87
CA LEU A 83 8.28 12.14 -1.41
C LEU A 83 8.24 11.45 -2.78
N ALA A 84 7.27 10.57 -3.01
CA ALA A 84 7.00 10.03 -4.32
C ALA A 84 5.51 9.69 -4.38
N GLU A 85 4.85 9.97 -5.50
CA GLU A 85 3.42 9.73 -5.68
C GLU A 85 3.09 9.45 -7.15
N PHE A 86 2.21 8.50 -7.40
CA PHE A 86 1.55 8.34 -8.70
C PHE A 86 0.21 7.60 -8.53
N SER A 87 -0.65 7.70 -9.54
CA SER A 87 -1.90 6.93 -9.62
C SER A 87 -1.86 5.93 -10.77
N ILE A 88 -2.43 4.75 -10.56
CA ILE A 88 -2.60 3.69 -11.56
C ILE A 88 -4.07 3.29 -11.64
N GLY A 89 -4.58 3.05 -12.85
CA GLY A 89 -5.99 2.76 -13.09
C GLY A 89 -6.36 2.99 -14.55
N LEU A 90 -7.66 2.95 -14.84
CA LEU A 90 -8.21 3.08 -16.20
C LEU A 90 -7.52 2.16 -17.23
N SER A 91 -7.15 0.96 -16.78
CA SER A 91 -6.56 -0.06 -17.64
C SER A 91 -7.58 -0.53 -18.70
N PRO A 92 -7.13 -0.92 -19.91
CA PRO A 92 -7.98 -1.66 -20.84
C PRO A 92 -8.50 -2.99 -20.26
N ASN A 93 -7.85 -3.53 -19.22
CA ASN A 93 -8.23 -4.77 -18.56
C ASN A 93 -9.04 -4.49 -17.28
N LYS A 94 -10.05 -5.33 -17.01
CA LYS A 94 -10.85 -5.26 -15.78
C LYS A 94 -10.04 -5.53 -14.52
N VAL A 95 -9.08 -6.45 -14.62
CA VAL A 95 -8.21 -6.85 -13.53
C VAL A 95 -6.78 -6.69 -14.00
N GLU A 96 -5.97 -6.02 -13.20
CA GLU A 96 -4.54 -5.89 -13.43
C GLU A 96 -3.76 -6.54 -12.30
N LYS A 97 -2.63 -7.15 -12.65
CA LYS A 97 -1.72 -7.79 -11.69
C LYS A 97 -0.28 -7.44 -12.05
N GLY A 98 0.54 -7.26 -11.03
CA GLY A 98 1.96 -7.07 -11.23
C GLY A 98 2.68 -6.78 -9.93
N HIS A 99 3.86 -6.20 -10.08
CA HIS A 99 4.67 -5.79 -8.96
C HIS A 99 4.28 -4.39 -8.49
N LEU A 100 4.32 -4.19 -7.19
CA LEU A 100 4.37 -2.92 -6.50
C LEU A 100 5.66 -2.93 -5.68
N GLY A 101 6.45 -1.87 -5.75
CA GLY A 101 7.65 -1.83 -4.93
C GLY A 101 8.05 -0.44 -4.48
N LEU A 102 8.87 -0.44 -3.43
CA LEU A 102 9.49 0.72 -2.81
C LEU A 102 10.97 0.42 -2.64
N GLY A 103 11.82 1.26 -3.23
CA GLY A 103 13.26 1.10 -3.09
C GLY A 103 13.96 2.39 -2.73
N ILE A 104 15.14 2.22 -2.15
CA ILE A 104 16.11 3.27 -1.88
C ILE A 104 17.41 2.85 -2.57
N ILE A 105 17.88 3.67 -3.51
CA ILE A 105 19.17 3.53 -4.20
C ILE A 105 20.21 4.33 -3.43
N ASN A 106 21.45 3.83 -3.38
CA ASN A 106 22.56 4.48 -2.68
C ASN A 106 22.23 4.82 -1.21
N SER A 107 21.59 3.89 -0.50
CA SER A 107 21.03 4.11 0.85
C SER A 107 22.02 4.59 1.91
N THR A 108 23.34 4.47 1.65
CA THR A 108 24.41 4.88 2.56
C THR A 108 25.11 6.17 2.14
N SER A 109 24.69 6.83 1.05
CA SER A 109 25.31 8.06 0.54
C SER A 109 24.38 9.26 0.64
N GLU A 110 24.95 10.46 0.47
CA GLU A 110 24.19 11.70 0.39
C GLU A 110 23.31 11.80 -0.87
N ASP A 111 23.58 10.93 -1.86
CA ASP A 111 22.87 10.84 -3.15
C ASP A 111 21.80 9.74 -3.12
N ALA A 112 21.26 9.45 -1.93
CA ALA A 112 20.19 8.48 -1.76
C ALA A 112 18.91 8.93 -2.49
N SER A 113 18.38 8.03 -3.33
CA SER A 113 17.13 8.25 -4.07
C SER A 113 16.08 7.23 -3.68
N LEU A 114 14.85 7.69 -3.45
CA LEU A 114 13.69 6.88 -3.13
C LEU A 114 12.87 6.75 -4.40
N PHE A 115 12.36 5.55 -4.67
CA PHE A 115 11.45 5.34 -5.77
C PHE A 115 10.33 4.38 -5.38
N ILE A 116 9.19 4.57 -6.01
CA ILE A 116 8.07 3.64 -6.02
C ILE A 116 7.75 3.25 -7.46
N TYR A 117 7.29 2.02 -7.66
CA TYR A 117 6.79 1.54 -8.95
C TYR A 117 5.59 0.65 -8.78
N ALA A 118 4.69 0.66 -9.77
CA ALA A 118 3.64 -0.34 -9.90
C ALA A 118 3.08 -0.36 -11.33
N LEU A 119 2.78 -1.56 -11.85
CA LEU A 119 2.10 -1.76 -13.14
C LEU A 119 2.68 -0.91 -14.31
N GLY A 120 4.01 -0.77 -14.36
CA GLY A 120 4.72 0.02 -15.39
C GLY A 120 4.83 1.52 -15.11
N SER A 121 4.14 2.04 -14.09
CA SER A 121 4.31 3.40 -13.57
C SER A 121 5.43 3.47 -12.54
N LYS A 122 6.11 4.61 -12.45
CA LYS A 122 7.12 4.90 -11.44
C LYS A 122 7.10 6.36 -11.01
N ALA A 123 7.49 6.61 -9.76
CA ALA A 123 7.82 7.94 -9.26
C ALA A 123 9.07 7.86 -8.39
N ASN A 124 9.85 8.94 -8.34
CA ASN A 124 11.08 9.01 -7.55
C ASN A 124 11.26 10.37 -6.88
N SER A 125 12.11 10.41 -5.86
CA SER A 125 12.67 11.63 -5.28
C SER A 125 14.16 11.45 -5.02
N ASP A 126 14.92 12.43 -5.50
CA ASP A 126 16.38 12.42 -5.52
C ASP A 126 16.99 13.33 -4.44
N ASN A 127 16.17 13.87 -3.52
CA ASN A 127 16.60 14.82 -2.48
C ASN A 127 16.27 14.31 -1.07
N LEU A 128 16.84 13.16 -0.70
CA LEU A 128 16.65 12.58 0.63
C LEU A 128 17.76 12.93 1.60
N LYS A 129 18.78 13.69 1.19
CA LYS A 129 19.97 14.02 1.98
C LYS A 129 19.68 14.55 3.39
N ASN A 130 18.54 15.22 3.58
CA ASN A 130 18.12 15.79 4.88
C ASN A 130 17.02 14.98 5.60
N ILE A 131 16.59 13.89 4.98
CA ILE A 131 15.55 12.99 5.48
C ILE A 131 16.22 11.68 5.90
N LEU A 132 17.08 11.09 5.05
CA LEU A 132 17.80 9.86 5.33
C LEU A 132 19.21 10.08 6.00
N SER A 133 19.36 9.85 7.32
CA SER A 133 20.54 9.25 8.01
C SER A 133 20.94 7.82 7.55
N THR A 134 21.93 7.15 8.17
CA THR A 134 22.51 5.87 7.69
C THR A 134 21.95 4.58 8.31
N ASP A 135 21.03 4.64 9.28
CA ASP A 135 20.61 3.46 10.08
C ASP A 135 19.08 3.23 10.07
N TYR A 136 18.55 2.63 9.00
CA TYR A 136 17.12 2.29 8.90
C TYR A 136 16.81 0.84 9.17
N LYS A 137 15.60 0.62 9.68
CA LYS A 137 14.91 -0.66 9.58
C LYS A 137 13.58 -0.49 8.87
N TRP A 138 13.29 -1.42 7.98
CA TRP A 138 11.95 -1.56 7.41
C TRP A 138 11.07 -2.39 8.33
N ASN A 139 9.82 -1.97 8.47
CA ASN A 139 8.77 -2.71 9.14
C ASN A 139 7.56 -2.78 8.21
N TYR A 140 7.15 -3.99 7.87
CA TYR A 140 5.90 -4.22 7.15
C TYR A 140 4.71 -3.91 8.07
N ALA A 141 3.66 -3.30 7.51
CA ALA A 141 2.45 -2.97 8.26
C ALA A 141 1.67 -4.21 8.67
N THR A 142 1.69 -5.22 7.81
CA THR A 142 1.13 -6.54 8.05
C THR A 142 2.23 -7.57 7.84
N GLY A 143 2.12 -8.75 8.46
CA GLY A 143 3.04 -9.86 8.21
C GLY A 143 2.91 -10.40 6.78
N LYS A 144 2.93 -11.73 6.63
CA LYS A 144 2.68 -12.41 5.33
C LYS A 144 1.22 -12.38 4.89
N GLU A 145 0.37 -11.63 5.61
CA GLU A 145 -1.06 -11.57 5.36
C GLU A 145 -1.37 -10.60 4.21
N LYS A 146 -2.45 -10.92 3.50
CA LYS A 146 -2.96 -10.17 2.36
C LYS A 146 -3.65 -8.90 2.86
N ILE A 147 -3.14 -7.75 2.46
CA ILE A 147 -3.79 -6.45 2.68
C ILE A 147 -4.89 -6.32 1.64
N GLU A 148 -6.12 -6.15 2.11
CA GLU A 148 -7.27 -5.77 1.29
C GLU A 148 -7.51 -4.27 1.41
N LEU A 149 -7.60 -3.59 0.27
CA LEU A 149 -7.94 -2.17 0.17
C LEU A 149 -9.37 -2.06 -0.34
N GLU A 150 -10.29 -1.57 0.49
CA GLU A 150 -11.64 -1.22 0.05
C GLU A 150 -11.66 0.15 -0.65
N PHE A 151 -12.69 0.41 -1.46
CA PHE A 151 -12.83 1.68 -2.15
C PHE A 151 -12.90 2.87 -1.19
N GLY A 152 -12.06 3.89 -1.43
CA GLY A 152 -12.03 5.11 -0.63
C GLY A 152 -11.29 4.98 0.70
N GLN A 153 -10.81 3.79 1.05
CA GLN A 153 -9.97 3.60 2.22
C GLN A 153 -8.53 3.99 1.94
N THR A 154 -7.76 4.20 3.02
CA THR A 154 -6.31 4.35 2.93
C THR A 154 -5.66 3.33 3.84
N LYS A 155 -4.66 2.60 3.32
CA LYS A 155 -3.92 1.60 4.08
C LYS A 155 -2.43 1.91 4.07
N ILE A 156 -1.78 1.72 5.21
CA ILE A 156 -0.33 1.72 5.35
C ILE A 156 0.16 0.31 5.03
N ILE A 157 1.16 0.16 4.17
CA ILE A 157 1.70 -1.18 3.82
C ILE A 157 3.08 -1.43 4.42
N GLY A 158 3.75 -0.38 4.86
CA GLY A 158 4.95 -0.49 5.67
C GLY A 158 5.68 0.83 5.80
N ALA A 159 6.76 0.79 6.56
CA ALA A 159 7.55 1.96 6.81
C ALA A 159 9.04 1.71 7.07
N TYR A 160 9.85 2.67 6.66
CA TYR A 160 11.23 2.80 7.14
C TYR A 160 11.25 3.64 8.40
N ARG A 161 12.07 3.23 9.36
CA ARG A 161 12.25 3.93 10.62
C ARG A 161 13.72 3.93 11.02
N GLN A 162 14.23 5.04 11.54
CA GLN A 162 15.56 5.04 12.17
C GLN A 162 15.47 4.41 13.56
N VAL A 163 16.39 3.51 13.87
CA VAL A 163 16.39 2.86 15.18
C VAL A 163 17.58 3.36 15.99
N GLU A 164 17.33 4.16 17.02
CA GLU A 164 18.32 4.35 18.08
C GLU A 164 18.52 3.01 18.80
N LYS A 165 19.77 2.68 19.16
CA LYS A 165 20.24 1.36 19.62
C LYS A 165 19.45 0.71 20.78
N SER A 166 18.50 1.40 21.41
CA SER A 166 17.71 0.94 22.56
C SER A 166 16.21 0.70 22.29
N TYR A 167 15.67 1.02 21.11
CA TYR A 167 14.21 0.91 20.86
C TYR A 167 13.85 -0.25 19.92
N ILE A 168 13.22 -1.28 20.49
CA ILE A 168 12.61 -2.42 19.76
C ILE A 168 11.11 -2.43 20.10
N SER A 169 10.39 -1.36 19.79
CA SER A 169 8.92 -1.37 19.81
C SER A 169 8.42 -1.90 18.47
N SER A 170 7.44 -2.81 18.49
CA SER A 170 6.58 -3.09 17.34
C SER A 170 5.38 -2.16 17.43
N TYR A 171 5.07 -1.43 16.37
CA TYR A 171 3.87 -0.59 16.29
C TYR A 171 2.80 -1.32 15.48
N ASP A 172 1.54 -1.17 15.90
CA ASP A 172 0.40 -1.57 15.11
C ASP A 172 0.12 -0.46 14.07
N PHE A 173 0.24 -0.79 12.78
CA PHE A 173 0.02 0.18 11.71
C PHE A 173 -1.47 0.37 11.38
N GLU A 174 -2.36 -0.45 11.95
CA GLU A 174 -3.80 -0.28 11.84
C GLU A 174 -4.37 0.63 12.94
N ASP A 175 -3.62 0.84 14.04
CA ASP A 175 -3.98 1.77 15.12
C ASP A 175 -3.42 3.18 14.83
N PRO A 176 -4.29 4.18 14.57
CA PRO A 176 -3.85 5.56 14.32
C PRO A 176 -3.02 6.16 15.45
N ASP A 177 -3.32 5.83 16.72
CA ASP A 177 -2.61 6.36 17.87
C ASP A 177 -1.18 5.79 17.93
N ALA A 178 -1.02 4.50 17.62
CA ALA A 178 0.28 3.86 17.50
C ALA A 178 1.11 4.42 16.34
N VAL A 179 0.47 4.73 15.20
CA VAL A 179 1.13 5.39 14.06
C VAL A 179 1.59 6.80 14.42
N GLU A 180 0.74 7.57 15.12
CA GLU A 180 1.09 8.92 15.57
C GLU A 180 2.24 8.88 16.59
N GLN A 181 2.20 7.93 17.52
CA GLN A 181 3.29 7.71 18.49
C GLN A 181 4.59 7.36 17.77
N MET A 182 4.57 6.46 16.80
CA MET A 182 5.74 6.09 16.00
C MET A 182 6.32 7.29 15.25
N ILE A 183 5.47 8.13 14.64
CA ILE A 183 5.90 9.35 13.93
C ILE A 183 6.63 10.31 14.88
N LYS A 184 6.18 10.42 16.14
CA LYS A 184 6.80 11.30 17.15
C LYS A 184 8.11 10.73 17.70
N GLU A 185 8.17 9.41 17.91
CA GLU A 185 9.29 8.74 18.58
C GLU A 185 10.44 8.41 17.63
N VAL A 186 10.19 8.32 16.31
CA VAL A 186 11.18 7.88 15.32
C VAL A 186 11.44 8.95 14.27
N THR A 187 12.71 9.16 13.92
CA THR A 187 13.13 10.13 12.89
C THR A 187 14.29 9.60 12.06
N PRO A 188 14.21 9.56 10.71
CA PRO A 188 13.03 9.76 9.85
C PRO A 188 12.08 8.56 9.81
N PHE A 189 10.86 8.83 9.32
CA PHE A 189 9.84 7.83 9.03
C PHE A 189 9.31 7.99 7.60
N PHE A 190 9.19 6.88 6.86
CA PHE A 190 8.64 6.82 5.51
C PHE A 190 7.43 5.92 5.51
N CYS A 191 6.27 6.38 5.04
CA CYS A 191 5.05 5.58 5.01
C CYS A 191 4.60 5.35 3.59
N LEU A 192 4.47 4.10 3.16
CA LEU A 192 3.84 3.78 1.88
C LEU A 192 2.34 3.60 2.08
N ARG A 193 1.55 4.44 1.41
CA ARG A 193 0.09 4.44 1.48
C ARG A 193 -0.54 4.22 0.12
N LEU A 194 -1.72 3.62 0.13
CA LEU A 194 -2.59 3.47 -1.04
C LEU A 194 -4.01 3.95 -0.76
N LYS A 195 -4.68 4.51 -1.77
CA LYS A 195 -6.08 4.95 -1.74
C LYS A 195 -6.80 4.69 -3.05
#